data_AF-K5WWP1-F1
#
_entry.id   AF-K5WWP1-F1
#
_cell.length_a   1.000
_cell.length_b   1.000
_cell.length_c   1.000
_cell.angle_alpha   90.00
_cell.angle_beta   90.00
_cell.angle_gamma   90.00
#
_symmetry.space_group_name_H-M   'P 1'
#
loop_
_entity.id
_entity.type
_entity.pdbx_description
1 polymer ?
#
loop_
_entity_poly.entity_id
_entity_poly.type
_entity_poly.pdbx_seq_one_letter_code
_entity_poly.pdbx_strand_id
1 'polypeptide(L)'
;MLSHYADYTSPRQTECKLPNELLLLVKEHIPLADLRTHVCYYHTCKTIASFYGDNSQQAEFWRRSCSFAGIGWLKADSSWKEIAFETIARDGFCSHPRCGGALLDWNTKQIQLAMCKYNWDPEDGAWDAMLDPEDAIEWTLPGYPIPVFNPIFQDIKFKSEHLPPWYHDPYDAKFRVDDPDAPLTYVRQLSAHPVAIRSFATFPSVRRVNFHAITLGHEHRFQSLMGLTVWDIVRGFQNDLDRELSITELLNLLSGPFADIFRRESSSDFVDDLERFSTLRGLWSATRWEGAYFLTSNGEGPIFMPTFLRLSRAVGNITDTTGTLESD
;
A
#
# COMPACT_ATOMS: atom_id res chain seq x y z
N MET A 1 1.46 -3.95 25.81
CA MET A 1 2.73 -4.03 25.06
C MET A 1 3.14 -2.63 24.61
N LEU A 2 3.52 -1.83 25.60
CA LEU A 2 4.09 -0.50 25.42
C LEU A 2 5.59 -0.60 25.71
N SER A 3 6.37 0.27 25.08
CA SER A 3 7.67 0.71 25.59
C SER A 3 8.86 -0.26 25.49
N HIS A 4 9.40 -0.39 24.27
CA HIS A 4 10.86 -0.35 24.08
C HIS A 4 11.17 0.66 22.97
N TYR A 5 10.80 1.93 23.20
CA TYR A 5 11.56 3.01 22.59
C TYR A 5 12.92 2.97 23.29
N ALA A 6 13.93 2.44 22.60
CA ALA A 6 15.30 2.57 23.04
C ALA A 6 15.54 4.06 23.31
N ASP A 7 15.91 4.40 24.54
CA ASP A 7 16.50 5.69 24.86
C ASP A 7 17.61 5.92 23.84
N TYR A 8 17.36 6.79 22.86
CA TYR A 8 18.39 7.39 22.04
C TYR A 8 19.19 8.32 22.96
N THR A 9 19.95 7.74 23.90
CA THR A 9 21.05 8.44 24.56
C THR A 9 21.90 9.00 23.45
N SER A 10 21.90 10.34 23.32
CA SER A 10 22.54 11.08 22.24
C SER A 10 23.87 10.42 21.88
N PRO A 11 23.98 9.72 20.73
CA PRO A 11 25.21 9.03 20.39
C PRO A 11 26.31 10.08 20.40
N ARG A 12 27.40 9.80 21.13
CA ARG A 12 28.60 10.64 21.14
C ARG A 12 28.93 10.93 19.68
N GLN A 13 28.66 12.16 19.24
CA GLN A 13 28.89 12.58 17.87
C GLN A 13 30.40 12.57 17.66
N THR A 14 30.92 11.45 17.17
CA THR A 14 32.28 11.39 16.66
C THR A 14 32.32 12.32 15.47
N GLU A 15 33.10 13.41 15.59
CA GLU A 15 33.33 14.33 14.47
C GLU A 15 33.76 13.51 13.25
N CYS A 16 32.99 13.62 12.16
CA CYS A 16 33.32 12.97 10.91
C CYS A 16 34.61 13.60 10.38
N LYS A 17 35.72 12.85 10.38
CA LYS A 17 37.06 13.36 10.07
C LYS A 17 37.33 13.56 8.56
N LEU A 18 36.32 13.41 7.72
CA LEU A 18 36.47 13.56 6.27
C LEU A 18 36.32 15.03 5.86
N PRO A 19 37.09 15.52 4.88
CA PRO A 19 36.87 16.82 4.25
C PRO A 19 35.44 16.96 3.71
N ASN A 20 34.90 18.18 3.76
CA ASN A 20 33.52 18.47 3.32
C ASN A 20 33.29 18.09 1.86
N GLU A 21 34.31 18.23 1.01
CA GLU A 21 34.28 17.90 -0.41
C GLU A 21 34.02 16.41 -0.63
N LEU A 22 34.65 15.53 0.18
CA LEU A 22 34.42 14.09 0.08
C LEU A 22 33.03 13.72 0.58
N LEU A 23 32.54 14.37 1.63
CA LEU A 23 31.19 14.15 2.14
C LEU A 23 30.11 14.64 1.16
N LEU A 24 30.33 15.77 0.48
CA LEU A 24 29.46 16.23 -0.59
C LEU A 24 29.48 15.26 -1.77
N LEU A 25 30.65 14.79 -2.16
CA LEU A 25 30.79 13.80 -3.23
C LEU A 25 30.01 12.51 -2.90
N VAL A 26 30.08 12.02 -1.66
CA VAL A 26 29.27 10.88 -1.22
C VAL A 26 27.78 11.19 -1.36
N LYS A 27 27.31 12.35 -0.90
CA LYS A 27 25.89 12.75 -1.03
C LYS A 27 25.42 12.72 -2.49
N GLU A 28 26.23 13.27 -3.39
CA GLU A 28 25.92 13.39 -4.82
C GLU A 28 25.90 12.02 -5.54
N HIS A 29 26.55 11.01 -4.97
CA HIS A 29 26.53 9.64 -5.50
C HIS A 29 25.39 8.77 -4.93
N ILE A 30 24.66 9.24 -3.91
CA ILE A 30 23.46 8.55 -3.44
C ILE A 30 22.34 8.82 -4.45
N PRO A 31 21.72 7.79 -5.07
CA PRO A 31 20.61 7.98 -5.99
C PRO A 31 19.45 8.68 -5.28
N LEU A 32 18.79 9.65 -5.94
CA LEU A 32 17.69 10.42 -5.36
C LEU A 32 16.55 9.54 -4.81
N ALA A 33 16.29 8.39 -5.45
CA ALA A 33 15.29 7.41 -5.05
C ALA A 33 15.71 6.52 -3.85
N ASP A 34 16.99 6.51 -3.48
CA ASP A 34 17.50 5.74 -2.33
C ASP A 34 17.25 6.50 -1.02
N LEU A 35 15.97 6.55 -0.65
CA LEU A 35 15.47 7.26 0.52
C LEU A 35 16.14 6.77 1.82
N ARG A 36 16.46 5.46 1.91
CA ARG A 36 17.11 4.85 3.08
C ARG A 36 18.50 5.45 3.30
N THR A 37 19.32 5.44 2.25
CA THR A 37 20.69 5.94 2.33
C THR A 37 20.70 7.45 2.59
N HIS A 38 19.79 8.21 1.97
CA HIS A 38 19.67 9.64 2.25
C HIS A 38 19.32 9.95 3.71
N VAL A 39 18.34 9.26 4.30
CA VAL A 39 17.95 9.46 5.71
C VAL A 39 19.09 9.07 6.65
N CYS A 40 19.74 7.92 6.44
CA CYS A 40 20.90 7.51 7.24
C CYS A 40 22.06 8.51 7.13
N TYR A 41 22.34 8.97 5.92
CA TYR A 41 23.40 9.94 5.68
C TYR A 41 23.10 11.26 6.39
N TYR A 42 21.87 11.77 6.25
CA TYR A 42 21.40 12.97 6.95
C TYR A 42 21.62 12.90 8.47
N HIS A 43 21.35 11.74 9.08
CA HIS A 43 21.48 11.54 10.53
C HIS A 43 22.91 11.31 11.04
N THR A 44 23.91 11.24 10.15
CA THR A 44 25.29 10.96 10.56
C THR A 44 25.89 12.10 11.39
N CYS A 45 25.75 13.36 10.97
CA CYS A 45 26.16 14.53 11.76
C CYS A 45 25.50 15.84 11.25
N LYS A 46 25.59 16.91 12.04
CA LYS A 46 25.02 18.23 11.67
C LYS A 46 25.61 18.82 10.39
N THR A 47 26.91 18.60 10.15
CA THR A 47 27.57 19.04 8.91
C THR A 47 26.94 18.38 7.69
N ILE A 48 26.69 17.06 7.75
CA ILE A 48 26.04 16.36 6.63
C ILE A 48 24.60 16.82 6.42
N ALA A 49 23.84 17.01 7.50
CA ALA A 49 22.50 17.56 7.42
C ALA A 49 22.47 18.93 6.71
N SER A 50 23.49 19.77 6.89
CA SER A 50 23.60 21.07 6.21
C SER A 50 23.83 20.98 4.69
N PHE A 51 24.35 19.85 4.18
CA PHE A 51 24.54 19.64 2.73
C PHE A 51 23.24 19.43 1.95
N TYR A 52 22.12 19.24 2.65
CA TYR A 52 20.79 19.19 2.04
C TYR A 52 20.17 20.60 1.90
N GLY A 53 20.90 21.65 2.27
CA GLY A 53 20.50 23.04 2.07
C GLY A 53 19.73 23.64 3.25
N ASP A 54 19.15 24.82 3.02
CA ASP A 54 18.24 25.47 3.95
C ASP A 54 16.89 24.73 4.06
N ASN A 55 15.95 25.26 4.85
CA ASN A 55 14.64 24.62 5.05
C ASN A 55 13.82 24.47 3.76
N SER A 56 13.92 25.42 2.83
CA SER A 56 13.21 25.38 1.56
C SER A 56 13.82 24.32 0.64
N GLN A 57 15.14 24.33 0.52
CA GLN A 57 15.90 23.34 -0.25
C GLN A 57 15.70 21.92 0.28
N GLN A 58 15.68 21.75 1.60
CA GLN A 58 15.37 20.46 2.22
C GLN A 58 13.95 20.00 1.91
N ALA A 59 12.95 20.88 2.04
CA ALA A 59 11.56 20.53 1.75
C ALA A 59 11.40 20.02 0.31
N GLU A 60 12.03 20.71 -0.64
CA GLU A 60 12.03 20.31 -2.05
C GLU A 60 12.81 19.01 -2.28
N PHE A 61 13.99 18.86 -1.70
CA PHE A 61 14.77 17.63 -1.79
C PHE A 61 13.99 16.41 -1.29
N TRP A 62 13.37 16.50 -0.11
CA TRP A 62 12.63 15.38 0.48
C TRP A 62 11.34 15.09 -0.29
N ARG A 63 10.67 16.10 -0.84
CA ARG A 63 9.54 15.91 -1.76
C ARG A 63 9.97 15.04 -2.94
N ARG A 64 11.03 15.47 -3.64
CA ARG A 64 11.55 14.76 -4.82
C ARG A 64 11.99 13.34 -4.45
N SER A 65 12.79 13.18 -3.40
CA SER A 65 13.29 11.87 -2.97
C SER A 65 12.15 10.91 -2.61
N CYS A 66 11.13 11.36 -1.88
CA CYS A 66 9.94 10.56 -1.59
C CYS A 66 9.17 10.19 -2.86
N SER A 67 8.93 11.15 -3.76
CA SER A 67 8.25 10.90 -5.04
C SER A 67 8.99 9.86 -5.88
N PHE A 68 10.33 9.94 -5.99
CA PHE A 68 11.17 8.97 -6.71
C PHE A 68 11.26 7.60 -6.04
N ALA A 69 11.05 7.52 -4.72
CA ALA A 69 10.91 6.28 -3.98
C ALA A 69 9.47 5.70 -4.01
N GLY A 70 8.55 6.37 -4.71
CA GLY A 70 7.14 6.00 -4.81
C GLY A 70 6.35 6.16 -3.53
N ILE A 71 6.75 7.12 -2.69
CA ILE A 71 6.11 7.47 -1.44
C ILE A 71 5.31 8.76 -1.65
N GLY A 72 4.00 8.64 -1.50
CA GLY A 72 3.03 9.73 -1.62
C GLY A 72 2.68 10.43 -0.30
N TRP A 73 1.89 11.48 -0.44
CA TRP A 73 1.43 12.35 0.64
C TRP A 73 0.06 11.92 1.16
N LEU A 74 -0.09 11.80 2.48
CA LEU A 74 -1.36 11.59 3.16
C LEU A 74 -1.89 12.90 3.72
N LYS A 75 -3.23 13.03 3.81
CA LYS A 75 -3.88 14.26 4.31
C LYS A 75 -3.44 14.72 5.71
N ALA A 76 -2.92 13.80 6.54
CA ALA A 76 -2.48 14.09 7.90
C ALA A 76 -1.03 14.58 8.00
N ASP A 77 -0.30 14.63 6.88
CA ASP A 77 1.12 14.96 6.90
C ASP A 77 1.38 16.46 6.99
N SER A 78 2.49 16.80 7.64
CA SER A 78 2.99 18.16 7.82
C SER A 78 4.21 18.48 6.96
N SER A 79 5.09 17.51 6.70
CA SER A 79 6.30 17.72 5.89
C SER A 79 6.84 16.46 5.22
N TRP A 80 7.42 16.61 4.03
CA TRP A 80 8.07 15.50 3.29
C TRP A 80 9.26 14.90 4.03
N LYS A 81 9.96 15.74 4.81
CA LYS A 81 11.08 15.30 5.63
C LYS A 81 10.63 14.37 6.76
N GLU A 82 9.56 14.72 7.46
CA GLU A 82 8.99 13.86 8.51
C GLU A 82 8.46 12.55 7.92
N ILE A 83 7.81 12.61 6.75
CA ILE A 83 7.38 11.41 6.02
C ILE A 83 8.58 10.50 5.73
N ALA A 84 9.66 11.04 5.15
CA ALA A 84 10.86 10.28 4.84
C ALA A 84 11.43 9.62 6.11
N PHE A 85 11.56 10.39 7.19
CA PHE A 85 12.17 9.92 8.43
C PHE A 85 11.31 8.87 9.12
N GLU A 86 9.99 9.09 9.20
CA GLU A 86 9.05 8.11 9.74
C GLU A 86 9.07 6.80 8.95
N THR A 87 9.04 6.91 7.61
CA THR A 87 9.05 5.78 6.69
C THR A 87 10.28 4.91 6.90
N ILE A 88 11.46 5.53 6.94
CA ILE A 88 12.72 4.81 7.12
C ILE A 88 12.87 4.28 8.55
N ALA A 89 12.52 5.06 9.57
CA ALA A 89 12.68 4.66 10.96
C ALA A 89 11.78 3.48 11.36
N ARG A 90 10.54 3.43 10.88
CA ARG A 90 9.58 2.38 11.26
C ARG A 90 9.69 1.13 10.39
N ASP A 91 9.91 1.31 9.09
CA ASP A 91 9.76 0.22 8.12
C ASP A 91 10.89 0.15 7.09
N GLY A 92 11.72 1.18 6.90
CA GLY A 92 12.76 1.18 5.87
C GLY A 92 13.75 0.02 5.96
N PHE A 93 13.92 -0.55 7.15
CA PHE A 93 14.78 -1.72 7.40
C PHE A 93 14.00 -3.00 7.67
N CYS A 94 12.68 -3.05 7.42
CA CYS A 94 11.94 -4.31 7.39
C CYS A 94 12.62 -5.25 6.38
N SER A 95 13.00 -6.46 6.84
CA SER A 95 13.65 -7.50 6.03
C SER A 95 12.66 -8.38 5.27
N HIS A 96 11.35 -8.18 5.49
CA HIS A 96 10.32 -8.96 4.82
C HIS A 96 10.30 -8.61 3.31
N PRO A 97 10.27 -9.60 2.39
CA PRO A 97 10.41 -9.37 0.95
C PRO A 97 9.29 -8.54 0.29
N ARG A 98 8.18 -8.38 1.01
CA ARG A 98 6.99 -7.62 0.59
C ARG A 98 6.77 -6.30 1.35
N CYS A 99 7.62 -5.97 2.34
CA CYS A 99 7.57 -4.67 3.03
C CYS A 99 8.91 -3.95 3.05
N GLY A 100 8.92 -2.75 3.62
CA GLY A 100 10.13 -2.03 3.95
C GLY A 100 11.04 -1.75 2.76
N GLY A 101 12.32 -2.11 2.91
CA GLY A 101 13.34 -1.87 1.90
C GLY A 101 13.04 -2.52 0.55
N ALA A 102 12.52 -3.75 0.54
CA ALA A 102 12.21 -4.46 -0.70
C ALA A 102 11.06 -3.78 -1.48
N LEU A 103 10.07 -3.26 -0.76
CA LEU A 103 8.96 -2.50 -1.37
C LEU A 103 9.43 -1.14 -1.90
N LEU A 104 10.31 -0.44 -1.18
CA LEU A 104 10.96 0.79 -1.67
C LEU A 104 11.75 0.54 -2.96
N ASP A 105 12.54 -0.54 -3.00
CA ASP A 105 13.33 -0.90 -4.18
C ASP A 105 12.42 -1.27 -5.36
N TRP A 106 11.29 -1.93 -5.10
CA TRP A 106 10.28 -2.24 -6.13
C TRP A 106 9.59 -0.98 -6.66
N ASN A 107 9.15 -0.07 -5.78
CA ASN A 107 8.53 1.20 -6.17
C ASN A 107 9.48 2.04 -7.04
N THR A 108 10.74 2.18 -6.63
CA THR A 108 11.77 2.91 -7.39
C THR A 108 11.94 2.33 -8.79
N LYS A 109 11.98 1.00 -8.93
CA LYS A 109 12.05 0.34 -10.25
C LYS A 109 10.83 0.63 -11.10
N GLN A 110 9.62 0.63 -10.51
CA GLN A 110 8.41 0.97 -11.28
C GLN A 110 8.39 2.43 -11.72
N ILE A 111 8.89 3.35 -10.90
CA ILE A 111 9.02 4.75 -11.31
C ILE A 111 9.99 4.86 -12.48
N GLN A 112 11.18 4.27 -12.39
CA GLN A 112 12.14 4.27 -13.49
C GLN A 112 11.56 3.66 -14.77
N LEU A 113 10.84 2.54 -14.66
CA LEU A 113 10.15 1.93 -15.80
C LEU A 113 9.10 2.87 -16.39
N ALA A 114 8.31 3.53 -15.56
CA ALA A 114 7.29 4.47 -16.01
C ALA A 114 7.90 5.73 -16.65
N MET A 115 9.01 6.26 -16.09
CA MET A 115 9.78 7.35 -16.69
C MET A 115 10.31 6.95 -18.07
N CYS A 116 10.98 5.80 -18.19
CA CYS A 116 11.55 5.36 -19.46
C CYS A 116 10.49 5.02 -20.51
N LYS A 117 9.39 4.38 -20.09
CA LYS A 117 8.37 3.88 -21.02
C LYS A 117 7.37 4.95 -21.44
N TYR A 118 7.04 5.87 -20.53
CA TYR A 118 5.97 6.84 -20.73
C TYR A 118 6.45 8.29 -20.73
N ASN A 119 7.74 8.55 -20.46
CA ASN A 119 8.24 9.92 -20.27
C ASN A 119 7.50 10.65 -19.13
N TRP A 120 7.09 9.91 -18.10
CA TRP A 120 6.53 10.46 -16.87
C TRP A 120 7.64 10.99 -15.97
N ASP A 121 7.45 12.19 -15.41
CA ASP A 121 8.25 12.67 -14.29
C ASP A 121 7.39 12.72 -13.02
N PRO A 122 7.75 12.01 -11.93
CA PRO A 122 7.02 12.10 -10.67
C PRO A 122 7.08 13.50 -10.02
N GLU A 123 7.98 14.39 -10.45
CA GLU A 123 8.07 15.77 -9.97
C GLU A 123 7.00 16.69 -10.57
N ASP A 124 6.61 16.45 -11.82
CA ASP A 124 5.51 17.13 -12.51
C ASP A 124 4.15 16.76 -11.89
N GLY A 125 4.14 15.74 -11.02
CA GLY A 125 3.01 15.29 -10.24
C GLY A 125 2.44 13.98 -10.77
N ALA A 126 1.19 13.72 -10.39
CA ALA A 126 0.44 12.59 -10.92
C ALA A 126 0.26 12.71 -12.44
N TRP A 127 0.27 11.59 -13.14
CA TRP A 127 0.30 11.55 -14.61
C TRP A 127 -0.90 12.24 -15.28
N ASP A 128 -2.08 12.16 -14.66
CA ASP A 128 -3.31 12.82 -15.10
C ASP A 128 -3.44 14.27 -14.58
N ALA A 129 -2.34 14.88 -14.11
CA ALA A 129 -2.36 16.20 -13.49
C ALA A 129 -2.63 17.36 -14.44
N MET A 130 -2.19 17.23 -15.70
CA MET A 130 -2.32 18.26 -16.73
C MET A 130 -3.61 18.14 -17.56
N LEU A 131 -4.46 17.17 -17.23
CA LEU A 131 -5.68 16.93 -17.98
C LEU A 131 -6.80 17.79 -17.41
N ASP A 132 -7.30 18.71 -18.24
CA ASP A 132 -8.58 19.34 -18.00
C ASP A 132 -9.64 18.22 -17.83
N PRO A 133 -10.64 18.37 -16.94
CA PRO A 133 -11.83 17.52 -16.93
C PRO A 133 -12.42 17.22 -18.32
N GLU A 134 -12.26 18.12 -19.29
CA GLU A 134 -12.67 17.93 -20.69
C GLU A 134 -11.70 17.06 -21.51
N ASP A 135 -10.41 17.02 -21.13
CA ASP A 135 -9.32 16.29 -21.79
C ASP A 135 -9.10 14.89 -21.20
N ALA A 136 -10.11 14.32 -20.56
CA ALA A 136 -10.00 13.01 -19.94
C ALA A 136 -9.38 12.01 -20.91
N ILE A 137 -8.13 11.63 -20.63
CA ILE A 137 -7.38 10.70 -21.45
C ILE A 137 -8.25 9.45 -21.60
N GLU A 138 -8.57 9.10 -22.85
CA GLU A 138 -8.93 7.74 -23.16
C GLU A 138 -7.67 6.90 -22.88
N TRP A 139 -7.60 6.29 -21.69
CA TRP A 139 -6.52 5.39 -21.28
C TRP A 139 -6.40 4.17 -22.20
N THR A 140 -7.40 4.00 -23.08
CA THR A 140 -7.50 3.04 -24.17
C THR A 140 -6.76 3.46 -25.44
N LEU A 141 -6.30 4.71 -25.57
CA LEU A 141 -5.58 5.16 -26.76
C LEU A 141 -4.23 4.44 -26.89
N PRO A 142 -3.86 4.00 -28.10
CA PRO A 142 -2.55 3.37 -28.34
C PRO A 142 -1.41 4.27 -27.87
N GLY A 143 -0.58 3.75 -26.96
CA GLY A 143 0.60 4.45 -26.42
C GLY A 143 0.43 5.03 -25.01
N TYR A 144 -0.78 5.06 -24.46
CA TYR A 144 -0.99 5.52 -23.08
C TYR A 144 -0.65 4.43 -22.04
N PRO A 145 -0.08 4.81 -20.89
CA PRO A 145 0.21 3.86 -19.82
C PRO A 145 -1.06 3.26 -19.27
N ILE A 146 -1.17 1.93 -19.23
CA ILE A 146 -2.09 1.28 -18.30
C ILE A 146 -1.39 1.28 -16.94
N PRO A 147 -1.90 1.99 -15.91
CA PRO A 147 -1.26 2.03 -14.61
C PRO A 147 -1.09 0.63 -14.01
N VAL A 148 0.11 0.32 -13.55
CA VAL A 148 0.42 -0.95 -12.89
C VAL A 148 0.15 -0.81 -11.40
N PHE A 149 -0.69 -1.68 -10.85
CA PHE A 149 -1.00 -1.66 -9.42
C PHE A 149 0.18 -2.08 -8.54
N ASN A 150 0.24 -1.47 -7.35
CA ASN A 150 1.20 -1.87 -6.33
C ASN A 150 0.88 -3.30 -5.83
N PRO A 151 1.82 -4.25 -5.88
CA PRO A 151 1.58 -5.63 -5.48
C PRO A 151 1.24 -5.76 -4.00
N ILE A 152 1.49 -4.73 -3.19
CA ILE A 152 1.17 -4.75 -1.77
C ILE A 152 -0.32 -4.97 -1.50
N PHE A 153 -1.21 -4.60 -2.42
CA PHE A 153 -2.64 -4.87 -2.28
C PHE A 153 -2.91 -6.37 -2.07
N GLN A 154 -2.07 -7.24 -2.63
CA GLN A 154 -2.20 -8.69 -2.47
C GLN A 154 -1.99 -9.19 -1.04
N ASP A 155 -1.26 -8.42 -0.25
CA ASP A 155 -0.89 -8.73 1.11
C ASP A 155 -1.77 -7.99 2.13
N ILE A 156 -2.86 -7.34 1.69
CA ILE A 156 -3.80 -6.65 2.59
C ILE A 156 -4.99 -7.54 2.88
N LYS A 157 -5.32 -7.71 4.17
CA LYS A 157 -6.56 -8.36 4.62
C LYS A 157 -7.29 -7.49 5.64
N PHE A 158 -8.61 -7.57 5.62
CA PHE A 158 -9.48 -6.96 6.63
C PHE A 158 -9.83 -7.97 7.71
N LYS A 159 -10.22 -7.52 8.91
CA LYS A 159 -10.71 -8.43 9.95
C LYS A 159 -12.06 -9.00 9.50
N SER A 160 -12.21 -10.31 9.71
CA SER A 160 -13.40 -11.06 9.36
C SER A 160 -14.57 -10.85 10.31
N GLU A 161 -14.28 -10.42 11.54
CA GLU A 161 -15.30 -10.21 12.56
C GLU A 161 -16.24 -9.10 12.11
N HIS A 162 -17.52 -9.45 11.95
CA HIS A 162 -18.55 -8.43 11.76
C HIS A 162 -18.62 -7.61 13.04
N LEU A 163 -18.21 -6.36 12.92
CA LEU A 163 -18.34 -5.39 13.99
C LEU A 163 -19.68 -4.68 13.78
N PRO A 164 -20.40 -4.35 14.87
CA PRO A 164 -21.60 -3.54 14.74
C PRO A 164 -21.31 -2.26 13.95
N PRO A 165 -22.26 -1.70 13.18
CA PRO A 165 -22.03 -0.53 12.33
C PRO A 165 -21.45 0.69 13.06
N TRP A 166 -21.68 0.84 14.37
CA TRP A 166 -21.10 1.92 15.18
C TRP A 166 -19.65 1.68 15.62
N TYR A 167 -19.05 0.55 15.23
CA TYR A 167 -17.69 0.14 15.56
C TYR A 167 -16.86 -0.04 14.28
N HIS A 168 -16.69 1.04 13.53
CA HIS A 168 -15.70 1.08 12.45
C HIS A 168 -14.30 1.18 13.06
N ASP A 169 -13.52 0.10 12.96
CA ASP A 169 -12.12 0.13 13.34
C ASP A 169 -11.29 0.73 12.19
N PRO A 170 -10.70 1.93 12.33
CA PRO A 170 -9.85 2.51 11.30
C PRO A 170 -8.58 1.68 11.03
N TYR A 171 -8.29 0.69 11.89
CA TYR A 171 -7.14 -0.22 11.82
C TYR A 171 -7.55 -1.66 11.47
N ASP A 172 -8.68 -1.81 10.80
CA ASP A 172 -9.22 -3.08 10.35
C ASP A 172 -8.35 -3.75 9.26
N ALA A 173 -7.60 -2.96 8.51
CA ALA A 173 -6.64 -3.47 7.52
C ALA A 173 -5.35 -3.96 8.20
N LYS A 174 -4.95 -5.18 7.85
CA LYS A 174 -3.69 -5.81 8.25
C LYS A 174 -2.87 -6.12 7.01
N PHE A 175 -1.57 -5.89 7.13
CA PHE A 175 -0.60 -6.44 6.21
C PHE A 175 -0.32 -7.89 6.64
N ARG A 176 -0.68 -8.83 5.77
CA ARG A 176 -0.58 -10.27 5.98
C ARG A 176 0.07 -10.91 4.77
N VAL A 177 1.26 -11.45 4.99
CA VAL A 177 1.96 -12.21 3.95
C VAL A 177 1.88 -13.69 4.28
N ASP A 178 1.17 -14.40 3.43
CA ASP A 178 1.06 -15.86 3.47
C ASP A 178 2.27 -16.42 2.69
N ASP A 179 3.39 -16.64 3.38
CA ASP A 179 4.55 -17.34 2.84
C ASP A 179 4.39 -18.85 3.13
N PRO A 180 4.24 -19.71 2.10
CA PRO A 180 4.05 -21.15 2.28
C PRO A 180 5.24 -21.83 2.96
N ASP A 181 6.43 -21.23 2.87
CA ASP A 181 7.67 -21.80 3.39
C ASP A 181 8.05 -21.19 4.76
N ALA A 182 7.33 -20.16 5.23
CA ALA A 182 7.60 -19.53 6.52
C ALA A 182 6.83 -20.22 7.66
N PRO A 183 7.48 -20.48 8.82
CA PRO A 183 6.83 -21.13 9.96
C PRO A 183 5.77 -20.25 10.64
N LEU A 184 5.77 -18.94 10.38
CA LEU A 184 4.83 -17.98 10.97
C LEU A 184 4.36 -17.00 9.90
N THR A 185 3.05 -16.83 9.78
CA THR A 185 2.45 -15.77 8.96
C THR A 185 2.83 -14.41 9.54
N TYR A 186 3.46 -13.56 8.73
CA TYR A 186 3.72 -12.18 9.13
C TYR A 186 2.41 -11.40 9.12
N VAL A 187 1.98 -10.92 10.30
CA VAL A 187 0.76 -10.12 10.44
C VAL A 187 1.03 -8.88 11.29
N ARG A 188 0.76 -7.72 10.72
CA ARG A 188 0.81 -6.43 11.42
C ARG A 188 -0.31 -5.53 10.92
N GLN A 189 -0.68 -4.54 11.73
CA GLN A 189 -1.63 -3.51 11.29
C GLN A 189 -1.04 -2.73 10.12
N LEU A 190 -1.82 -2.55 9.06
CA LEU A 190 -1.36 -1.84 7.87
C LEU A 190 -0.99 -0.39 8.20
N SER A 191 -1.72 0.27 9.10
CA SER A 191 -1.41 1.62 9.60
C SER A 191 -0.05 1.74 10.28
N ALA A 192 0.51 0.63 10.78
CA ALA A 192 1.84 0.60 11.38
C ALA A 192 2.97 0.44 10.35
N HIS A 193 2.61 0.43 9.05
CA HIS A 193 3.53 0.27 7.94
C HIS A 193 3.59 1.51 7.04
N PRO A 194 4.39 2.54 7.38
CA PRO A 194 4.42 3.78 6.61
C PRO A 194 4.87 3.59 5.17
N VAL A 195 5.81 2.67 4.88
CA VAL A 195 6.18 2.35 3.48
C VAL A 195 4.95 1.82 2.72
N ALA A 196 4.18 0.93 3.34
CA ALA A 196 3.02 0.31 2.74
C ALA A 196 1.92 1.32 2.40
N ILE A 197 1.45 2.05 3.40
CA ILE A 197 0.29 2.94 3.26
C ILE A 197 0.59 4.15 2.37
N ARG A 198 1.83 4.62 2.37
CA ARG A 198 2.25 5.79 1.59
C ARG A 198 2.69 5.43 0.19
N SER A 199 2.95 4.16 -0.12
CA SER A 199 3.31 3.76 -1.47
C SER A 199 2.23 4.24 -2.46
N PHE A 200 2.63 4.71 -3.64
CA PHE A 200 1.67 4.98 -4.71
C PHE A 200 0.88 3.71 -5.04
N ALA A 201 -0.43 3.87 -5.24
CA ALA A 201 -1.32 2.76 -5.57
C ALA A 201 -1.02 2.20 -6.97
N THR A 202 -0.57 3.07 -7.88
CA THR A 202 -0.27 2.71 -9.28
C THR A 202 1.01 3.36 -9.78
N PHE A 203 1.56 2.80 -10.87
CA PHE A 203 2.72 3.32 -11.58
C PHE A 203 2.42 3.40 -13.10
N PRO A 204 2.42 4.59 -13.71
CA PRO A 204 2.60 5.90 -13.07
C PRO A 204 1.49 6.21 -12.03
N SER A 205 1.78 7.14 -11.12
CA SER A 205 0.80 7.55 -10.11
C SER A 205 -0.31 8.37 -10.75
N VAL A 206 -1.56 8.11 -10.38
CA VAL A 206 -2.76 8.79 -10.90
C VAL A 206 -3.50 9.51 -9.79
N ARG A 207 -4.11 10.65 -10.10
CA ARG A 207 -4.96 11.42 -9.18
C ARG A 207 -6.30 10.76 -9.00
N ARG A 208 -6.86 10.20 -10.07
CA ARG A 208 -8.20 9.61 -10.07
C ARG A 208 -8.15 8.15 -10.51
N VAL A 209 -8.91 7.31 -9.84
CA VAL A 209 -9.16 5.94 -10.28
C VAL A 209 -10.55 5.53 -9.85
N ASN A 210 -11.19 4.73 -10.70
CA ASN A 210 -12.48 4.16 -10.43
C ASN A 210 -12.34 2.64 -10.31
N PHE A 211 -13.07 2.05 -9.39
CA PHE A 211 -13.16 0.61 -9.21
C PHE A 211 -14.59 0.15 -9.29
N HIS A 212 -14.86 -0.84 -10.14
CA HIS A 212 -16.05 -1.64 -9.94
C HIS A 212 -15.80 -2.54 -8.74
N ALA A 213 -16.52 -2.27 -7.65
CA ALA A 213 -16.21 -2.80 -6.33
C ALA A 213 -16.01 -4.31 -6.31
N ILE A 214 -16.89 -5.01 -7.03
CA ILE A 214 -17.06 -6.46 -7.12
C ILE A 214 -18.22 -6.77 -8.10
N THR A 215 -19.20 -5.87 -8.17
CA THR A 215 -20.32 -5.92 -9.12
C THR A 215 -20.27 -4.71 -10.04
N LEU A 216 -20.81 -4.84 -11.26
CA LEU A 216 -20.87 -3.72 -12.22
C LEU A 216 -21.81 -2.58 -11.76
N GLY A 217 -22.61 -2.80 -10.71
CA GLY A 217 -23.59 -1.84 -10.20
C GLY A 217 -23.05 -0.85 -9.18
N HIS A 218 -21.86 -1.09 -8.60
CA HIS A 218 -21.24 -0.21 -7.60
C HIS A 218 -19.84 0.21 -8.04
N GLU A 219 -19.61 1.52 -8.07
CA GLU A 219 -18.33 2.13 -8.47
C GLU A 219 -17.75 2.90 -7.28
N HIS A 220 -16.54 2.56 -6.86
CA HIS A 220 -15.77 3.37 -5.93
C HIS A 220 -14.91 4.35 -6.72
N ARG A 221 -15.01 5.63 -6.36
CA ARG A 221 -14.22 6.70 -6.96
C ARG A 221 -13.22 7.22 -5.96
N PHE A 222 -11.96 7.26 -6.35
CA PHE A 222 -10.87 7.75 -5.50
C PHE A 222 -10.20 8.94 -6.16
N GLN A 223 -9.88 9.96 -5.36
CA GLN A 223 -9.22 11.16 -5.85
C GLN A 223 -8.19 11.73 -4.87
N SER A 224 -6.99 12.07 -5.37
CA SER A 224 -5.94 12.77 -4.64
C SER A 224 -5.14 13.70 -5.57
N LEU A 225 -4.89 14.94 -5.16
CA LEU A 225 -4.12 15.91 -5.97
C LEU A 225 -2.65 15.50 -6.17
N MET A 226 -2.07 14.80 -5.18
CA MET A 226 -0.67 14.40 -5.15
C MET A 226 -0.46 12.96 -5.67
N GLY A 227 -1.49 12.37 -6.28
CA GLY A 227 -1.53 10.96 -6.64
C GLY A 227 -2.09 10.10 -5.52
N LEU A 228 -2.69 8.98 -5.91
CA LEU A 228 -3.33 8.04 -4.99
C LEU A 228 -2.30 7.14 -4.32
N THR A 229 -2.40 7.03 -3.01
CA THR A 229 -1.64 6.09 -2.21
C THR A 229 -2.43 4.80 -2.00
N VAL A 230 -1.74 3.74 -1.59
CA VAL A 230 -2.36 2.50 -1.14
C VAL A 230 -3.38 2.77 -0.04
N TRP A 231 -3.10 3.70 0.87
CA TRP A 231 -4.03 4.07 1.94
C TRP A 231 -5.32 4.69 1.44
N ASP A 232 -5.26 5.56 0.42
CA ASP A 232 -6.45 6.19 -0.13
C ASP A 232 -7.43 5.13 -0.67
N ILE A 233 -6.90 4.13 -1.37
CA ILE A 233 -7.68 3.02 -1.92
C ILE A 233 -8.23 2.13 -0.80
N VAL A 234 -7.37 1.67 0.11
CA VAL A 234 -7.77 0.80 1.23
C VAL A 234 -8.84 1.46 2.08
N ARG A 235 -8.67 2.75 2.42
CA ARG A 235 -9.61 3.47 3.26
C ARG A 235 -10.97 3.66 2.59
N GLY A 236 -11.02 3.91 1.28
CA GLY A 236 -12.30 4.00 0.60
C GLY A 236 -13.03 2.66 0.54
N PHE A 237 -12.32 1.54 0.40
CA PHE A 237 -12.93 0.22 0.57
C PHE A 237 -13.38 -0.05 2.00
N GLN A 238 -12.59 0.34 3.01
CA GLN A 238 -12.95 0.18 4.43
C GLN A 238 -14.29 0.82 4.78
N ASN A 239 -14.58 1.99 4.22
CA ASN A 239 -15.83 2.71 4.47
C ASN A 239 -17.07 1.94 3.99
N ASP A 240 -16.90 1.01 3.05
CA ASP A 240 -17.98 0.24 2.45
C ASP A 240 -17.98 -1.23 2.88
N LEU A 241 -17.02 -1.69 3.70
CA LEU A 241 -16.93 -3.11 4.09
C LEU A 241 -18.22 -3.63 4.74
N ASP A 242 -18.87 -2.82 5.57
CA ASP A 242 -20.10 -3.23 6.27
C ASP A 242 -21.38 -2.98 5.45
N ARG A 243 -21.25 -2.56 4.18
CA ARG A 243 -22.39 -2.39 3.27
C ARG A 243 -23.03 -3.75 2.97
N GLU A 244 -24.33 -3.84 3.17
CA GLU A 244 -25.13 -4.97 2.72
C GLU A 244 -25.17 -5.04 1.19
N LEU A 245 -24.98 -6.25 0.67
CA LEU A 245 -25.09 -6.56 -0.75
C LEU A 245 -26.55 -6.85 -1.10
N SER A 246 -27.03 -6.21 -2.15
CA SER A 246 -28.35 -6.54 -2.69
C SER A 246 -28.38 -7.97 -3.24
N ILE A 247 -29.58 -8.55 -3.33
CA ILE A 247 -29.78 -9.88 -3.93
C ILE A 247 -29.18 -9.95 -5.34
N THR A 248 -29.36 -8.91 -6.15
CA THR A 248 -28.79 -8.83 -7.50
C THR A 248 -27.26 -8.86 -7.47
N GLU A 249 -26.63 -8.17 -6.52
CA GLU A 249 -25.18 -8.18 -6.36
C GLU A 249 -24.66 -9.56 -5.94
N LEU A 250 -25.34 -10.22 -5.01
CA LEU A 250 -25.03 -11.58 -4.58
C LEU A 250 -25.20 -12.59 -5.73
N LEU A 251 -26.25 -12.47 -6.53
CA LEU A 251 -26.44 -13.34 -7.71
C LEU A 251 -25.35 -13.13 -8.77
N ASN A 252 -24.93 -11.87 -8.99
CA ASN A 252 -23.82 -11.55 -9.88
C ASN A 252 -22.49 -12.13 -9.37
N LEU A 253 -22.27 -12.10 -8.06
CA LEU A 253 -21.13 -12.73 -7.40
C LEU A 253 -21.11 -14.25 -7.63
N LEU A 254 -22.23 -14.92 -7.35
CA LEU A 254 -22.41 -16.37 -7.49
C LEU A 254 -22.28 -16.85 -8.94
N SER A 255 -22.64 -16.00 -9.90
CA SER A 255 -22.61 -16.33 -11.34
C SER A 255 -21.33 -15.86 -12.03
N GLY A 256 -20.57 -14.97 -11.38
CA GLY A 256 -19.42 -14.27 -11.96
C GLY A 256 -18.08 -14.83 -11.50
N PRO A 257 -17.03 -13.99 -11.42
CA PRO A 257 -15.66 -14.43 -11.12
C PRO A 257 -15.48 -15.03 -9.72
N PHE A 258 -16.48 -14.90 -8.85
CA PHE A 258 -16.47 -15.47 -7.51
C PHE A 258 -17.17 -16.83 -7.43
N ALA A 259 -17.73 -17.37 -8.53
CA ALA A 259 -18.47 -18.64 -8.51
C ALA A 259 -17.66 -19.79 -7.88
N ASP A 260 -16.35 -19.83 -8.10
CA ASP A 260 -15.44 -20.84 -7.55
C ASP A 260 -15.26 -20.72 -6.02
N ILE A 261 -15.52 -19.55 -5.45
CA ILE A 261 -15.56 -19.31 -4.00
C ILE A 261 -16.76 -20.02 -3.37
N PHE A 262 -17.84 -20.27 -4.11
CA PHE A 262 -19.04 -20.92 -3.58
C PHE A 262 -19.13 -22.41 -3.93
N ARG A 263 -18.50 -22.88 -5.02
CA ARG A 263 -18.78 -24.22 -5.60
C ARG A 263 -17.95 -25.40 -5.07
N ARG A 264 -16.89 -25.17 -4.32
CA ARG A 264 -15.83 -26.20 -4.13
C ARG A 264 -15.98 -27.16 -2.95
N GLU A 265 -16.87 -26.88 -2.00
CA GLU A 265 -17.17 -27.79 -0.91
C GLU A 265 -18.66 -28.10 -0.94
N SER A 266 -19.01 -29.38 -0.83
CA SER A 266 -20.37 -29.85 -0.54
C SER A 266 -20.75 -29.47 0.90
N SER A 267 -20.54 -28.21 1.29
CA SER A 267 -20.85 -27.74 2.62
C SER A 267 -22.36 -27.79 2.78
N SER A 268 -22.80 -28.38 3.88
CA SER A 268 -24.18 -28.41 4.33
C SER A 268 -24.73 -27.03 4.69
N ASP A 269 -24.06 -25.94 4.30
CA ASP A 269 -24.21 -24.61 4.87
C ASP A 269 -24.13 -23.48 3.85
N PHE A 270 -24.78 -23.66 2.71
CA PHE A 270 -24.96 -22.59 1.73
C PHE A 270 -25.66 -21.36 2.33
N VAL A 271 -26.53 -21.56 3.32
CA VAL A 271 -27.21 -20.47 4.04
C VAL A 271 -26.20 -19.68 4.86
N ASP A 272 -25.35 -20.34 5.65
CA ASP A 272 -24.28 -19.67 6.39
C ASP A 272 -23.29 -18.92 5.48
N ASP A 273 -22.95 -19.49 4.32
CA ASP A 273 -22.14 -18.79 3.33
C ASP A 273 -22.86 -17.55 2.78
N LEU A 274 -24.16 -17.63 2.47
CA LEU A 274 -24.93 -16.46 2.04
C LEU A 274 -25.04 -15.38 3.13
N GLU A 275 -25.31 -15.77 4.37
CA GLU A 275 -25.33 -14.85 5.51
C GLU A 275 -23.96 -14.21 5.71
N ARG A 276 -22.89 -15.01 5.68
CA ARG A 276 -21.53 -14.50 5.77
C ARG A 276 -21.21 -13.53 4.64
N PHE A 277 -21.56 -13.85 3.40
CA PHE A 277 -21.26 -13.04 2.21
C PHE A 277 -22.29 -11.94 1.92
N SER A 278 -23.26 -11.73 2.80
CA SER A 278 -24.24 -10.64 2.72
C SER A 278 -23.61 -9.24 2.79
N THR A 279 -22.35 -9.13 3.22
CA THR A 279 -21.58 -7.87 3.27
C THR A 279 -20.27 -7.97 2.50
N LEU A 280 -19.73 -6.81 2.11
CA LEU A 280 -18.39 -6.76 1.50
C LEU A 280 -17.32 -7.33 2.46
N ARG A 281 -17.40 -7.05 3.76
CA ARG A 281 -16.51 -7.59 4.79
C ARG A 281 -16.48 -9.10 4.76
N GLY A 282 -17.67 -9.71 4.74
CA GLY A 282 -17.85 -11.13 4.61
C GLY A 282 -17.07 -11.72 3.43
N LEU A 283 -17.27 -11.11 2.26
CA LEU A 283 -16.61 -11.51 1.01
C LEU A 283 -15.09 -11.34 1.09
N TRP A 284 -14.62 -10.15 1.45
CA TRP A 284 -13.19 -9.82 1.59
C TRP A 284 -12.49 -10.68 2.66
N SER A 285 -13.21 -11.16 3.67
CA SER A 285 -12.66 -12.07 4.69
C SER A 285 -12.34 -13.47 4.15
N ALA A 286 -13.01 -13.88 3.07
CA ALA A 286 -12.84 -15.19 2.44
C ALA A 286 -11.98 -15.13 1.18
N THR A 287 -11.60 -13.92 0.76
CA THR A 287 -10.81 -13.69 -0.45
C THR A 287 -9.50 -12.97 -0.14
N ARG A 288 -8.60 -12.99 -1.10
CA ARG A 288 -7.37 -12.19 -1.14
C ARG A 288 -7.38 -11.39 -2.42
N TRP A 289 -7.07 -10.11 -2.33
CA TRP A 289 -6.85 -9.30 -3.53
C TRP A 289 -5.68 -9.91 -4.31
N GLU A 290 -5.83 -10.15 -5.61
CA GLU A 290 -4.76 -10.65 -6.47
C GLU A 290 -4.19 -9.55 -7.38
N GLY A 291 -5.02 -8.60 -7.78
CA GLY A 291 -4.61 -7.44 -8.55
C GLY A 291 -5.85 -6.71 -9.06
N ALA A 292 -5.67 -5.87 -10.06
CA ALA A 292 -6.81 -5.31 -10.76
C ALA A 292 -6.48 -5.26 -12.24
N TYR A 293 -7.47 -5.58 -13.08
CA TYR A 293 -7.33 -5.45 -14.51
C TYR A 293 -8.07 -4.21 -15.00
N PHE A 294 -7.46 -3.54 -15.97
CA PHE A 294 -8.04 -2.37 -16.60
C PHE A 294 -9.26 -2.79 -17.43
N LEU A 295 -10.38 -2.14 -17.20
CA LEU A 295 -11.61 -2.37 -17.96
C LEU A 295 -11.73 -1.37 -19.10
N THR A 296 -11.73 -0.09 -18.74
CA THR A 296 -11.97 1.04 -19.63
C THR A 296 -11.53 2.31 -18.92
N SER A 297 -11.71 3.46 -19.55
CA SER A 297 -11.63 4.76 -18.90
C SER A 297 -12.86 5.58 -19.20
N ASN A 298 -13.14 6.53 -18.32
CA ASN A 298 -14.12 7.57 -18.58
C ASN A 298 -13.48 8.95 -18.34
N GLY A 299 -14.30 10.00 -18.51
CA GLY A 299 -14.03 11.39 -18.14
C GLY A 299 -13.32 11.60 -16.79
N GLU A 300 -13.49 10.63 -15.89
CA GLU A 300 -13.11 10.71 -14.50
C GLU A 300 -11.86 9.88 -14.17
N GLY A 301 -11.34 9.08 -15.09
CA GLY A 301 -10.11 8.30 -14.90
C GLY A 301 -10.19 6.86 -15.43
N PRO A 302 -9.13 6.07 -15.19
CA PRO A 302 -9.12 4.66 -15.52
C PRO A 302 -10.04 3.88 -14.57
N ILE A 303 -10.80 2.96 -15.13
CA ILE A 303 -11.71 2.07 -14.42
C ILE A 303 -11.08 0.68 -14.36
N PHE A 304 -10.97 0.16 -13.15
CA PHE A 304 -10.44 -1.17 -12.89
C PHE A 304 -11.47 -2.09 -12.24
N MET A 305 -11.30 -3.38 -12.47
CA MET A 305 -11.99 -4.44 -11.72
C MET A 305 -10.94 -5.15 -10.86
N PRO A 306 -11.09 -5.17 -9.53
CA PRO A 306 -10.21 -5.96 -8.68
C PRO A 306 -10.44 -7.45 -8.94
N THR A 307 -9.35 -8.21 -8.96
CA THR A 307 -9.36 -9.67 -9.01
C THR A 307 -9.10 -10.22 -7.62
N PHE A 308 -9.76 -11.34 -7.30
CA PHE A 308 -9.71 -11.94 -5.98
C PHE A 308 -9.48 -13.44 -6.09
N LEU A 309 -8.66 -13.95 -5.19
CA LEU A 309 -8.42 -15.38 -5.00
C LEU A 309 -9.14 -15.87 -3.73
N ARG A 310 -9.80 -17.02 -3.81
CA ARG A 310 -10.35 -17.69 -2.62
C ARG A 310 -9.20 -18.07 -1.67
N LEU A 311 -9.35 -17.78 -0.40
CA LEU A 311 -8.51 -18.39 0.63
C LEU A 311 -9.04 -19.80 0.91
N SER A 312 -8.21 -20.82 0.74
CA SER A 312 -8.55 -22.15 1.23
C SER A 312 -8.76 -22.05 2.75
N ARG A 313 -9.83 -22.68 3.27
CA ARG A 313 -9.87 -22.96 4.71
C ARG A 313 -8.61 -23.77 4.98
N ALA A 314 -7.70 -23.22 5.77
CA ALA A 314 -6.65 -24.04 6.36
C ALA A 314 -7.41 -25.14 7.08
N VAL A 315 -7.38 -26.36 6.56
CA VAL A 315 -7.96 -27.52 7.22
C VAL A 315 -7.19 -27.58 8.53
N GLY A 316 -7.86 -27.13 9.59
CA GLY A 316 -7.26 -27.02 10.89
C GLY A 316 -6.90 -28.42 11.34
N ASN A 317 -5.67 -28.84 11.09
CA ASN A 317 -5.00 -29.78 11.97
C ASN A 317 -4.70 -29.01 13.25
N ILE A 318 -5.76 -28.69 13.99
CA ILE A 318 -5.66 -28.36 15.41
C ILE A 318 -5.34 -29.71 16.05
N THR A 319 -4.08 -30.13 15.97
CA THR A 319 -3.57 -31.01 17.01
C THR A 319 -3.50 -30.14 18.24
N ASP A 320 -4.53 -30.24 19.09
CA ASP A 320 -4.49 -29.77 20.47
C ASP A 320 -3.29 -30.45 21.15
N THR A 321 -2.10 -29.88 21.02
CA THR A 321 -1.01 -30.10 21.95
C THR A 321 -1.38 -29.33 23.21
N THR A 322 -2.27 -29.94 23.97
CA THR A 322 -2.41 -29.72 25.41
C THR A 322 -1.07 -30.03 26.05
N GLY A 323 -0.17 -29.05 26.06
CA GLY A 323 1.04 -29.08 26.86
C GLY A 323 0.63 -29.07 28.32
N THR A 324 0.56 -30.26 28.91
CA THR A 324 0.72 -30.45 30.36
C THR A 324 2.01 -29.76 30.77
N LEU A 325 1.87 -28.64 31.47
CA LEU A 325 2.92 -28.07 32.29
C LEU A 325 3.19 -29.07 33.42
N GLU A 326 4.18 -29.96 33.21
CA GLU A 326 4.86 -30.61 34.32
C GLU A 326 5.66 -29.54 35.06
N SER A 327 5.28 -29.35 36.32
CA SER A 327 6.02 -28.61 37.33
C SER A 327 7.29 -29.37 37.69
N ASP A 328 8.44 -28.71 37.57
CA ASP A 328 9.62 -28.89 38.43
C ASP A 328 10.34 -27.54 38.60
#